data_AF-A0A950UPX3-F1
#
_entry.id   AF-A0A950UPX3-F1
#
_cell.length_a   1.000
_cell.length_b   1.000
_cell.length_c   1.000
_cell.angle_alpha   90.00
_cell.angle_beta   90.00
_cell.angle_gamma   90.00
#
_symmetry.space_group_name_H-M   'P 1'
#
loop_
_entity.id
_entity.type
_entity.pdbx_description
1 polymer ?
#
loop_
_entity_poly.entity_id
_entity_poly.type
_entity_poly.pdbx_seq_one_letter_code
_entity_poly.pdbx_strand_id
1 'polypeptide(L)'
;TFALTAGACPSGGAAGTYFRMVQPSGTVASGPFVSNGDSTCADKTYTLLSPGVDGGVVTGAYQPAPSPAFDGQGNSLANRITVPATFFGVRFGLSTDPHDLQTGAAVPPLAVQADSAGKLSGDLRAWEATWNKQDFNQGSPKPDGTMPKLTTPAHGTYDASTGAFVLEWTSTIVGGPFNEFTGSWHLAGTFRPTGTTAAAAAAAPGQPASGARTPAAKATATGTAAIPGGATATTAAGSAPAAGDNASAPEAAVSPGNAKVIGAVAQKGWKPPAWSIVLTAIVGVVAALALLLPARRPTSDNPSERQ
;
A
#
# COMPACT_ATOMS: atom_id res chain seq x y z
N THR A 1 -12.83 -7.43 -5.74
CA THR A 1 -12.12 -6.86 -4.58
C THR A 1 -11.45 -7.96 -3.79
N PHE A 2 -10.16 -7.80 -3.50
CA PHE A 2 -9.42 -8.60 -2.52
C PHE A 2 -9.70 -8.00 -1.15
N ALA A 3 -10.75 -8.50 -0.47
CA ALA A 3 -11.12 -8.03 0.85
C ALA A 3 -10.07 -8.53 1.86
N LEU A 4 -9.45 -7.62 2.59
CA LEU A 4 -8.32 -7.91 3.46
C LEU A 4 -8.80 -8.47 4.81
N THR A 5 -8.03 -9.41 5.35
CA THR A 5 -8.07 -9.80 6.75
C THR A 5 -7.09 -8.93 7.52
N ALA A 6 -7.53 -8.36 8.64
CA ALA A 6 -6.69 -7.52 9.48
C ALA A 6 -5.46 -8.30 9.98
N GLY A 7 -4.31 -7.61 10.00
CA GLY A 7 -3.09 -8.12 10.58
C GLY A 7 -3.23 -8.38 12.07
N ALA A 8 -2.69 -9.50 12.54
CA ALA A 8 -2.59 -9.84 13.96
C ALA A 8 -1.26 -10.56 14.23
N CYS A 9 -0.86 -10.61 15.50
CA CYS A 9 0.27 -11.42 15.95
C CYS A 9 -0.19 -12.47 16.97
N PRO A 10 -0.88 -13.55 16.52
CA PRO A 10 -1.19 -14.69 17.37
C PRO A 10 0.07 -15.40 17.87
N SER A 11 -0.09 -16.33 18.82
CA SER A 11 0.98 -17.22 19.26
C SER A 11 1.48 -18.07 18.08
N GLY A 12 2.59 -17.68 17.46
CA GLY A 12 3.16 -18.35 16.29
C GLY A 12 3.68 -17.44 15.18
N GLY A 13 3.40 -16.13 15.25
CA GLY A 13 3.91 -15.15 14.28
C GLY A 13 2.83 -14.20 13.79
N ALA A 14 3.18 -13.30 12.87
CA ALA A 14 2.20 -12.43 12.24
C ALA A 14 1.29 -13.24 11.28
N ALA A 15 0.02 -12.88 11.24
CA ALA A 15 -0.98 -13.43 10.34
C ALA A 15 -1.86 -12.30 9.78
N GLY A 16 -2.63 -12.59 8.73
CA GLY A 16 -3.47 -11.59 8.06
C GLY A 16 -2.64 -10.66 7.17
N THR A 17 -3.00 -9.38 7.12
CA THR A 17 -2.31 -8.40 6.27
C THR A 17 -1.24 -7.65 7.06
N TYR A 18 0.00 -7.64 6.58
CA TYR A 18 1.10 -6.92 7.20
C TYR A 18 2.16 -6.47 6.21
N PHE A 19 3.00 -5.56 6.69
CA PHE A 19 4.19 -5.05 6.02
C PHE A 19 5.41 -5.23 6.92
N ARG A 20 6.57 -5.52 6.32
CA ARG A 20 7.88 -5.40 6.95
C ARG A 20 8.79 -4.61 6.01
N MET A 21 9.74 -3.87 6.57
CA MET A 21 10.74 -3.17 5.77
C MET A 21 12.11 -3.83 5.98
N VAL A 22 12.67 -4.38 4.90
CA VAL A 22 14.02 -4.94 4.87
C VAL A 22 15.02 -3.79 4.74
N GLN A 23 16.07 -3.82 5.56
CA GLN A 23 17.18 -2.87 5.44
C GLN A 23 18.02 -3.18 4.19
N PRO A 24 18.80 -2.22 3.65
CA PRO A 24 19.56 -2.43 2.40
C PRO A 24 20.52 -3.63 2.40
N SER A 25 21.05 -4.02 3.56
CA SER A 25 21.94 -5.19 3.72
C SER A 25 21.23 -6.50 3.99
N GLY A 26 19.90 -6.48 4.09
CA GLY A 26 19.11 -7.62 4.55
C GLY A 26 18.52 -8.49 3.46
N THR A 27 17.86 -9.56 3.90
CA THR A 27 17.05 -10.43 3.04
C THR A 27 15.62 -10.52 3.57
N VAL A 28 14.69 -10.95 2.72
CA VAL A 28 13.28 -11.17 3.10
C VAL A 28 13.13 -12.31 4.11
N ALA A 29 14.05 -13.29 4.10
CA ALA A 29 14.00 -14.45 4.99
C ALA A 29 14.57 -14.15 6.38
N SER A 30 15.68 -13.40 6.45
CA SER A 30 16.46 -13.25 7.69
C SER A 30 16.71 -11.80 8.13
N GLY A 31 16.33 -10.81 7.32
CA GLY A 31 16.62 -9.40 7.61
C GLY A 31 18.11 -9.06 7.44
N PRO A 32 18.61 -7.99 8.08
CA PRO A 32 17.93 -7.20 9.12
C PRO A 32 16.70 -6.45 8.60
N PHE A 33 15.67 -6.38 9.44
CA PHE A 33 14.47 -5.60 9.19
C PHE A 33 14.49 -4.32 10.01
N VAL A 34 13.76 -3.31 9.55
CA VAL A 34 13.52 -2.10 10.33
C VAL A 34 12.53 -2.40 11.45
N SER A 35 12.90 -2.00 12.66
CA SER A 35 12.03 -2.12 13.83
C SER A 35 11.04 -0.95 13.86
N ASN A 36 9.74 -1.25 13.80
CA ASN A 36 8.65 -0.32 14.04
C ASN A 36 8.25 -0.33 15.53
N GLY A 37 8.65 0.71 16.27
CA GLY A 37 8.31 0.86 17.69
C GLY A 37 6.81 0.95 17.97
N ASP A 38 6.01 1.38 16.98
CA ASP A 38 4.56 1.52 17.08
C ASP A 38 3.81 0.19 16.88
N SER A 39 4.53 -0.88 16.50
CA SER A 39 3.94 -2.20 16.33
C SER A 39 3.40 -2.75 17.64
N THR A 40 2.19 -3.32 17.59
CA THR A 40 1.59 -4.06 18.72
C THR A 40 2.13 -5.48 18.86
N CYS A 41 2.86 -5.98 17.86
CA CYS A 41 3.48 -7.29 17.91
C CYS A 41 4.65 -7.34 18.91
N ALA A 42 4.97 -8.55 19.38
CA ALA A 42 6.21 -8.79 20.13
C ALA A 42 7.45 -8.56 19.24
N ASP A 43 7.42 -9.11 18.02
CA ASP A 43 8.39 -8.76 16.99
C ASP A 43 8.03 -7.40 16.38
N LYS A 44 8.82 -6.38 16.72
CA LYS A 44 8.62 -4.99 16.27
C LYS A 44 8.89 -4.77 14.79
N THR A 45 9.38 -5.76 14.05
CA THR A 45 9.63 -5.61 12.61
C THR A 45 8.37 -5.70 11.77
N TYR A 46 7.25 -6.17 12.34
CA TYR A 46 5.95 -6.23 11.68
C TYR A 46 5.17 -4.94 11.87
N THR A 47 4.60 -4.44 10.78
CA THR A 47 3.56 -3.41 10.83
C THR A 47 2.25 -4.03 10.36
N LEU A 48 1.33 -4.21 11.29
CA LEU A 48 0.02 -4.81 11.03
C LEU A 48 -0.90 -3.83 10.32
N LEU A 49 -1.61 -4.30 9.30
CA LEU A 49 -2.52 -3.47 8.50
C LEU A 49 -3.95 -3.96 8.65
N SER A 50 -4.87 -3.01 8.80
CA SER A 50 -6.30 -3.29 8.89
C SER A 50 -7.02 -2.84 7.61
N PRO A 51 -8.11 -3.51 7.20
CA PRO A 51 -8.86 -3.13 6.01
C PRO A 51 -9.37 -1.69 6.09
N GLY A 52 -9.24 -0.95 4.99
CA GLY A 52 -9.73 0.43 4.86
C GLY A 52 -11.23 0.50 4.59
N VAL A 53 -11.71 1.68 4.19
CA VAL A 53 -13.14 1.91 3.95
C VAL A 53 -13.70 1.12 2.76
N ASP A 54 -12.86 0.72 1.80
CA ASP A 54 -13.27 -0.16 0.69
C ASP A 54 -13.12 -1.65 1.05
N GLY A 55 -12.66 -1.95 2.27
CA GLY A 55 -12.44 -3.30 2.78
C GLY A 55 -11.21 -4.02 2.18
N GLY A 56 -10.45 -3.38 1.29
CA GLY A 56 -9.24 -3.95 0.72
C GLY A 56 -8.89 -3.41 -0.66
N VAL A 57 -8.23 -4.25 -1.47
CA VAL A 57 -7.69 -3.88 -2.79
C VAL A 57 -8.71 -4.13 -3.89
N VAL A 58 -8.98 -3.12 -4.71
CA VAL A 58 -9.79 -3.22 -5.91
C VAL A 58 -8.84 -3.35 -7.12
N THR A 59 -8.92 -4.46 -7.83
CA THR A 59 -8.21 -4.66 -9.10
C THR A 59 -9.02 -4.13 -10.27
N GLY A 60 -8.35 -3.67 -11.31
CA GLY A 60 -8.97 -3.06 -12.51
C GLY A 60 -9.47 -1.63 -12.31
N ALA A 61 -9.30 -1.05 -11.12
CA ALA A 61 -9.64 0.34 -10.81
C ALA A 61 -8.62 0.95 -9.84
N TYR A 62 -8.59 2.28 -9.78
CA TYR A 62 -7.74 3.03 -8.85
C TYR A 62 -8.44 3.33 -7.52
N GLN A 63 -7.67 3.32 -6.45
CA GLN A 63 -8.03 3.79 -5.12
C GLN A 63 -7.07 4.94 -4.76
N PRO A 64 -7.22 6.11 -5.42
CA PRO A 64 -6.21 7.17 -5.37
C PRO A 64 -6.08 7.79 -3.99
N ALA A 65 -4.92 8.39 -3.73
CA ALA A 65 -4.71 9.22 -2.56
C ALA A 65 -5.73 10.40 -2.54
N PRO A 66 -6.23 10.80 -1.36
CA PRO A 66 -7.13 11.95 -1.28
C PRO A 66 -6.41 13.26 -1.58
N SER A 67 -7.17 14.34 -1.75
CA SER A 67 -6.63 15.70 -1.83
C SER A 67 -7.18 16.55 -0.68
N PRO A 68 -6.33 17.01 0.26
CA PRO A 68 -4.89 16.75 0.36
C PRO A 68 -4.56 15.29 0.72
N ALA A 69 -3.37 14.81 0.32
CA ALA A 69 -2.91 13.44 0.62
C ALA A 69 -2.44 13.27 2.07
N PHE A 70 -2.01 14.36 2.71
CA PHE A 70 -1.45 14.37 4.05
C PHE A 70 -2.11 15.42 4.93
N ASP A 71 -2.14 15.17 6.25
CA ASP A 71 -2.41 16.22 7.23
C ASP A 71 -1.18 17.12 7.49
N GLY A 72 -1.34 18.12 8.36
CA GLY A 72 -0.27 19.06 8.70
C GLY A 72 0.97 18.39 9.30
N GLN A 73 0.80 17.24 9.96
CA GLN A 73 1.81 16.45 10.65
C GLN A 73 2.48 15.43 9.72
N GLY A 74 2.00 15.27 8.49
CA GLY A 74 2.54 14.33 7.51
C GLY A 74 1.95 12.92 7.60
N ASN A 75 0.87 12.72 8.36
CA ASN A 75 0.13 11.48 8.30
C ASN A 75 -0.57 11.36 6.95
N SER A 76 -0.48 10.19 6.33
CA SER A 76 -1.29 9.89 5.16
C SER A 76 -2.78 9.86 5.51
N LEU A 77 -3.59 10.40 4.61
CA LEU A 77 -5.05 10.38 4.66
C LEU A 77 -5.64 9.27 3.78
N ALA A 78 -4.81 8.51 3.05
CA ALA A 78 -5.24 7.43 2.17
C ALA A 78 -5.75 6.22 2.99
N ASN A 79 -7.07 6.14 3.18
CA ASN A 79 -7.71 5.14 4.04
C ASN A 79 -8.61 4.13 3.30
N ARG A 80 -8.56 4.12 1.96
CA ARG A 80 -9.44 3.27 1.13
C ARG A 80 -9.02 1.80 1.16
N ILE A 81 -7.74 1.52 0.98
CA ILE A 81 -7.18 0.15 0.93
C ILE A 81 -7.00 -0.42 2.33
N THR A 82 -6.26 0.32 3.17
CA THR A 82 -6.03 0.00 4.59
C THR A 82 -6.34 1.22 5.45
N VAL A 83 -6.63 1.02 6.73
CA VAL A 83 -6.54 2.11 7.70
C VAL A 83 -5.08 2.54 7.81
N PRO A 84 -4.73 3.84 7.70
CA PRO A 84 -3.35 4.29 7.83
C PRO A 84 -2.71 3.81 9.14
N ALA A 85 -1.60 3.09 9.03
CA ALA A 85 -0.94 2.45 10.16
C ALA A 85 0.25 3.30 10.62
N THR A 86 0.46 3.41 11.93
CA THR A 86 1.58 4.19 12.47
C THR A 86 2.91 3.47 12.22
N PHE A 87 3.86 4.23 11.68
CA PHE A 87 5.23 3.81 11.40
C PHE A 87 6.16 4.97 11.77
N PHE A 88 6.94 4.80 12.84
CA PHE A 88 7.77 5.87 13.43
C PHE A 88 6.97 7.13 13.80
N GLY A 89 5.83 6.94 14.47
CA GLY A 89 4.98 8.02 14.97
C GLY A 89 4.18 8.77 13.89
N VAL A 90 4.31 8.40 12.62
CA VAL A 90 3.56 8.97 11.49
C VAL A 90 2.78 7.86 10.81
N ARG A 91 1.50 8.12 10.51
CA ARG A 91 0.66 7.16 9.80
C ARG A 91 1.07 7.08 8.33
N PHE A 92 1.51 5.91 7.88
CA PHE A 92 1.63 5.64 6.45
C PHE A 92 0.30 5.11 5.91
N GLY A 93 -0.01 5.43 4.66
CA GLY A 93 -1.20 4.97 3.98
C GLY A 93 -0.85 4.32 2.65
N LEU A 94 -1.86 3.69 2.06
CA LEU A 94 -1.74 2.98 0.79
C LEU A 94 -2.75 3.52 -0.20
N SER A 95 -2.29 3.77 -1.42
CA SER A 95 -3.13 4.19 -2.53
C SER A 95 -2.73 3.49 -3.82
N THR A 96 -3.62 3.59 -4.80
CA THR A 96 -3.32 3.20 -6.17
C THR A 96 -3.77 4.30 -7.10
N ASP A 97 -2.82 4.85 -7.85
CA ASP A 97 -2.98 6.10 -8.58
C ASP A 97 -2.69 5.90 -10.08
N PRO A 98 -3.32 6.68 -10.98
CA PRO A 98 -3.09 6.56 -12.44
C PRO A 98 -1.69 7.02 -12.88
N HIS A 99 -1.02 7.79 -12.03
CA HIS A 99 0.36 8.18 -12.16
C HIS A 99 1.09 7.78 -10.90
N ASP A 100 2.27 7.20 -11.08
CA ASP A 100 3.19 6.95 -9.99
C ASP A 100 3.51 8.28 -9.28
N LEU A 101 3.23 8.36 -7.98
CA LEU A 101 3.28 9.62 -7.24
C LEU A 101 4.73 10.13 -7.07
N GLN A 102 5.70 9.23 -7.20
CA GLN A 102 7.10 9.54 -7.02
C GLN A 102 7.79 10.03 -8.31
N THR A 103 7.45 9.44 -9.45
CA THR A 103 8.10 9.68 -10.76
C THR A 103 7.21 10.41 -11.76
N GLY A 104 5.90 10.43 -11.55
CA GLY A 104 4.89 10.96 -12.47
C GLY A 104 4.57 10.06 -13.67
N ALA A 105 5.21 8.89 -13.77
CA ALA A 105 4.98 7.95 -14.86
C ALA A 105 3.53 7.42 -14.84
N ALA A 106 2.90 7.32 -16.01
CA ALA A 106 1.61 6.66 -16.12
C ALA A 106 1.75 5.16 -15.82
N VAL A 107 0.82 4.62 -15.06
CA VAL A 107 0.76 3.21 -14.68
C VAL A 107 -0.65 2.67 -14.93
N PRO A 108 -0.84 1.37 -15.20
CA PRO A 108 -2.17 0.77 -15.29
C PRO A 108 -2.76 0.52 -13.88
N PRO A 109 -4.09 0.31 -13.77
CA PRO A 109 -4.67 -0.20 -12.53
C PRO A 109 -4.08 -1.57 -12.18
N LEU A 110 -4.14 -1.94 -10.89
CA LEU A 110 -3.62 -3.22 -10.45
C LEU A 110 -4.39 -4.36 -11.08
N ALA A 111 -3.65 -5.37 -11.54
CA ALA A 111 -4.20 -6.60 -12.07
C ALA A 111 -3.63 -7.77 -11.28
N VAL A 112 -4.51 -8.64 -10.79
CA VAL A 112 -4.12 -9.91 -10.15
C VAL A 112 -4.97 -11.00 -10.77
N GLN A 113 -4.33 -12.11 -11.12
CA GLN A 113 -4.94 -13.26 -11.78
C GLN A 113 -4.56 -14.54 -11.06
N ALA A 114 -5.48 -15.52 -11.08
CA ALA A 114 -5.24 -16.88 -10.61
C ALA A 114 -5.15 -17.83 -11.81
N ASP A 115 -4.19 -18.74 -11.81
CA ASP A 115 -4.19 -19.85 -12.75
C ASP A 115 -5.16 -20.98 -12.33
N SER A 116 -5.24 -22.05 -13.12
CA SER A 116 -6.11 -23.20 -12.84
C SER A 116 -5.71 -23.99 -11.58
N ALA A 117 -4.49 -23.81 -11.08
CA ALA A 117 -3.99 -24.39 -9.84
C ALA A 117 -4.17 -23.43 -8.64
N GLY A 118 -4.78 -22.27 -8.85
CA GLY A 118 -4.96 -21.25 -7.82
C GLY A 118 -3.69 -20.47 -7.49
N LYS A 119 -2.65 -20.48 -8.33
CA LYS A 119 -1.48 -19.62 -8.12
C LYS A 119 -1.79 -18.20 -8.58
N LEU A 120 -1.52 -17.24 -7.70
CA LEU A 120 -1.69 -15.83 -8.01
C LEU A 120 -0.44 -15.26 -8.69
N SER A 121 -0.67 -14.33 -9.61
CA SER A 121 0.34 -13.41 -10.15
C SER A 121 -0.32 -12.06 -10.47
N GLY A 122 0.47 -11.00 -10.63
CA GLY A 122 -0.12 -9.69 -10.91
C GLY A 122 0.86 -8.58 -11.25
N ASP A 123 0.31 -7.51 -11.82
CA ASP A 123 0.94 -6.22 -12.01
C ASP A 123 0.45 -5.28 -10.91
N LEU A 124 1.35 -4.93 -9.99
CA LEU A 124 1.07 -4.09 -8.83
C LEU A 124 1.75 -2.73 -8.95
N ARG A 125 2.21 -2.31 -10.13
CA ARG A 125 3.11 -1.15 -10.26
C ARG A 125 2.50 0.19 -9.78
N ALA A 126 1.18 0.29 -9.70
CA ALA A 126 0.48 1.45 -9.16
C ALA A 126 0.34 1.43 -7.62
N TRP A 127 0.92 0.46 -6.90
CA TRP A 127 0.87 0.40 -5.44
C TRP A 127 1.81 1.39 -4.80
N GLU A 128 1.24 2.38 -4.11
CA GLU A 128 1.97 3.48 -3.47
C GLU A 128 1.91 3.39 -1.95
N ALA A 129 3.05 3.66 -1.30
CA ALA A 129 3.11 3.91 0.13
C ALA A 129 3.37 5.40 0.37
N THR A 130 2.46 6.05 1.09
CA THR A 130 2.51 7.49 1.38
C THR A 130 2.84 7.71 2.85
N TRP A 131 3.92 8.41 3.16
CA TRP A 131 4.41 8.60 4.53
C TRP A 131 5.19 9.89 4.69
N ASN A 132 4.85 10.68 5.71
CA ASN A 132 5.58 11.90 6.09
C ASN A 132 5.78 12.87 4.92
N LYS A 133 4.70 13.15 4.19
CA LYS A 133 4.65 14.05 3.02
C LYS A 133 5.54 13.60 1.86
N GLN A 134 5.78 12.30 1.77
CA GLN A 134 6.53 11.68 0.68
C GLN A 134 5.78 10.45 0.21
N ASP A 135 5.98 10.16 -1.07
CA ASP A 135 5.35 9.04 -1.76
C ASP A 135 6.46 8.10 -2.25
N PHE A 136 6.24 6.81 -2.06
CA PHE A 136 7.20 5.76 -2.39
C PHE A 136 6.50 4.68 -3.19
N ASN A 137 6.97 4.46 -4.42
CA ASN A 137 6.48 3.33 -5.19
C ASN A 137 6.84 2.03 -4.48
N GLN A 138 5.82 1.24 -4.17
CA GLN A 138 5.94 -0.06 -3.52
C GLN A 138 5.30 -1.19 -4.35
N GLY A 139 5.00 -0.88 -5.62
CA GLY A 139 4.55 -1.82 -6.61
C GLY A 139 5.63 -2.75 -7.13
N SER A 140 5.18 -3.79 -7.83
CA SER A 140 6.05 -4.70 -8.58
C SER A 140 5.36 -5.11 -9.89
N PRO A 141 6.04 -4.98 -11.05
CA PRO A 141 7.35 -4.34 -11.22
C PRO A 141 7.31 -2.83 -10.90
N LYS A 142 8.44 -2.14 -11.04
CA LYS A 142 8.47 -0.67 -11.01
C LYS A 142 7.73 -0.07 -12.21
N PRO A 143 7.40 1.24 -12.19
CA PRO A 143 6.69 1.89 -13.29
C PRO A 143 7.34 1.69 -14.66
N ASP A 144 8.69 1.65 -14.70
CA ASP A 144 9.51 1.39 -15.88
C ASP A 144 9.62 -0.10 -16.27
N GLY A 145 8.93 -0.99 -15.56
CA GLY A 145 8.94 -2.43 -15.77
C GLY A 145 10.12 -3.16 -15.14
N THR A 146 11.05 -2.46 -14.48
CA THR A 146 12.22 -3.09 -13.86
C THR A 146 11.89 -3.73 -12.50
N MET A 147 12.78 -4.63 -12.05
CA MET A 147 12.73 -5.26 -10.73
C MET A 147 14.06 -5.06 -10.02
N PRO A 148 14.34 -3.86 -9.50
CA PRO A 148 15.63 -3.56 -8.88
C PRO A 148 15.81 -4.33 -7.57
N LYS A 149 17.02 -4.84 -7.35
CA LYS A 149 17.46 -5.51 -6.11
C LYS A 149 16.52 -6.63 -5.66
N LEU A 150 15.91 -6.47 -4.48
CA LEU A 150 14.99 -7.43 -3.87
C LEU A 150 13.56 -7.23 -4.34
N THR A 151 13.30 -6.54 -5.45
CA THR A 151 11.94 -6.45 -6.00
C THR A 151 11.59 -7.79 -6.63
N THR A 152 10.47 -8.39 -6.24
CA THR A 152 10.01 -9.68 -6.78
C THR A 152 8.63 -9.55 -7.43
N PRO A 153 8.30 -10.38 -8.43
CA PRO A 153 6.94 -10.47 -8.94
C PRO A 153 5.95 -10.78 -7.82
N ALA A 154 4.71 -10.28 -7.98
CA ALA A 154 3.61 -10.69 -7.13
C ALA A 154 3.30 -12.17 -7.34
N HIS A 155 3.15 -12.90 -6.23
CA HIS A 155 2.85 -14.32 -6.22
C HIS A 155 1.97 -14.67 -5.04
N GLY A 156 1.33 -15.84 -5.08
CA GLY A 156 0.51 -16.27 -3.95
C GLY A 156 -0.41 -17.44 -4.28
N THR A 157 -1.43 -17.61 -3.45
CA THR A 157 -2.40 -18.69 -3.58
C THR A 157 -3.83 -18.17 -3.47
N TYR A 158 -4.73 -18.83 -4.17
CA TYR A 158 -6.17 -18.59 -4.16
C TYR A 158 -6.91 -19.92 -4.12
N ASP A 159 -7.80 -20.05 -3.14
CA ASP A 159 -8.74 -21.16 -3.03
C ASP A 159 -10.09 -20.73 -3.62
N ALA A 160 -10.45 -21.31 -4.76
CA ALA A 160 -11.69 -20.98 -5.44
C ALA A 160 -12.96 -21.39 -4.68
N SER A 161 -12.87 -22.34 -3.74
CA SER A 161 -14.02 -22.84 -2.98
C SER A 161 -14.39 -21.91 -1.82
N THR A 162 -13.39 -21.32 -1.17
CA THR A 162 -13.56 -20.42 -0.02
C THR A 162 -13.39 -18.95 -0.39
N GLY A 163 -12.82 -18.67 -1.56
CA GLY A 163 -12.36 -17.36 -1.97
C GLY A 163 -11.10 -16.90 -1.24
N ALA A 164 -10.52 -17.72 -0.33
CA ALA A 164 -9.38 -17.34 0.47
C ALA A 164 -8.14 -17.08 -0.41
N PHE A 165 -7.37 -16.05 -0.08
CA PHE A 165 -6.14 -15.74 -0.78
C PHE A 165 -5.01 -15.33 0.16
N VAL A 166 -3.79 -15.52 -0.34
CA VAL A 166 -2.56 -14.88 0.13
C VAL A 166 -1.85 -14.32 -1.10
N LEU A 167 -1.44 -13.07 -1.07
CA LEU A 167 -0.68 -12.39 -2.11
C LEU A 167 0.55 -11.73 -1.48
N GLU A 168 1.72 -12.04 -2.02
CA GLU A 168 3.01 -11.61 -1.51
C GLU A 168 3.86 -11.02 -2.64
N TRP A 169 4.61 -9.99 -2.31
CA TRP A 169 5.66 -9.45 -3.16
C TRP A 169 6.63 -8.63 -2.33
N THR A 170 7.75 -8.28 -2.95
CA THR A 170 8.70 -7.36 -2.37
C THR A 170 9.01 -6.24 -3.36
N SER A 171 9.27 -5.04 -2.84
CA SER A 171 9.47 -3.85 -3.66
C SER A 171 10.53 -2.94 -3.08
N THR A 172 11.65 -2.81 -3.79
CA THR A 172 12.75 -1.95 -3.37
C THR A 172 12.41 -0.49 -3.66
N ILE A 173 12.56 0.39 -2.68
CA ILE A 173 12.42 1.83 -2.84
C ILE A 173 13.61 2.36 -3.66
N VAL A 174 13.31 3.12 -4.72
CA VAL A 174 14.31 3.74 -5.58
C VAL A 174 14.24 5.24 -5.37
N GLY A 175 15.28 5.84 -4.79
CA GLY A 175 15.34 7.26 -4.46
C GLY A 175 14.72 7.62 -3.10
N GLY A 176 14.81 8.90 -2.76
CA GLY A 176 14.32 9.43 -1.47
C GLY A 176 15.12 8.95 -0.25
N PRO A 177 14.65 9.29 0.98
CA PRO A 177 15.36 8.97 2.23
C PRO A 177 15.41 7.48 2.57
N PHE A 178 14.49 6.68 2.03
CA PHE A 178 14.47 5.22 2.18
C PHE A 178 15.04 4.50 0.96
N ASN A 179 15.87 5.16 0.15
CA ASN A 179 16.51 4.51 -0.99
C ASN A 179 17.14 3.17 -0.57
N GLU A 180 16.92 2.15 -1.40
CA GLU A 180 17.43 0.79 -1.22
C GLU A 180 16.81 -0.04 -0.10
N PHE A 181 15.91 0.52 0.71
CA PHE A 181 15.07 -0.30 1.58
C PHE A 181 14.03 -1.05 0.76
N THR A 182 13.60 -2.22 1.21
CA THR A 182 12.64 -3.05 0.48
C THR A 182 11.42 -3.30 1.35
N GLY A 183 10.24 -2.95 0.85
CA GLY A 183 8.99 -3.41 1.45
C GLY A 183 8.75 -4.87 1.15
N SER A 184 8.43 -5.64 2.18
CA SER A 184 7.91 -7.00 2.09
C SER A 184 6.45 -6.99 2.48
N TRP A 185 5.60 -7.38 1.53
CA TRP A 185 4.16 -7.29 1.63
C TRP A 185 3.55 -8.67 1.73
N HIS A 186 2.65 -8.85 2.68
CA HIS A 186 1.81 -10.03 2.80
C HIS A 186 0.36 -9.59 2.97
N LEU A 187 -0.45 -9.81 1.93
CA LEU A 187 -1.88 -9.55 1.94
C LEU A 187 -2.61 -10.87 2.02
N ALA A 188 -3.54 -10.99 2.96
CA ALA A 188 -4.38 -12.18 3.08
C ALA A 188 -5.84 -11.78 3.26
N GLY A 189 -6.76 -12.62 2.81
CA GLY A 189 -8.18 -12.38 2.97
C GLY A 189 -9.05 -13.22 2.04
N THR A 190 -10.15 -12.63 1.57
CA THR A 190 -11.08 -13.30 0.64
C THR A 190 -11.32 -12.46 -0.61
N PHE A 191 -11.25 -13.07 -1.78
CA PHE A 191 -11.62 -12.42 -3.04
C PHE A 191 -13.14 -12.40 -3.20
N ARG A 192 -13.68 -11.23 -3.55
CA ARG A 192 -15.09 -10.97 -3.83
C ARG A 192 -15.23 -10.49 -5.27
N PRO A 193 -15.79 -11.29 -6.19
CA PRO A 193 -16.05 -10.86 -7.56
C PRO A 193 -17.01 -9.67 -7.59
N THR A 194 -16.69 -8.65 -8.39
CA THR A 194 -17.63 -7.56 -8.67
C THR A 194 -18.85 -8.13 -9.39
N GLY A 195 -20.01 -8.15 -8.71
CA GLY A 195 -21.26 -8.74 -9.22
C GLY A 195 -21.97 -9.70 -8.26
N THR A 196 -21.33 -10.08 -7.15
CA THR A 196 -22.02 -10.75 -6.04
C THR A 196 -22.27 -9.76 -4.92
N THR A 197 -23.48 -9.20 -4.86
CA THR A 197 -23.98 -8.62 -3.61
C THR A 197 -23.84 -9.70 -2.55
N ALA A 198 -23.02 -9.44 -1.52
CA ALA A 198 -22.81 -10.37 -0.43
C ALA A 198 -24.17 -10.71 0.18
N ALA A 199 -24.63 -11.94 -0.04
CA ALA A 199 -25.75 -12.48 0.72
C ALA A 199 -25.31 -12.51 2.19
N ALA A 200 -25.92 -11.66 3.00
CA ALA A 200 -25.79 -11.72 4.44
C ALA A 200 -26.33 -13.08 4.93
N ALA A 201 -25.44 -13.97 5.36
CA ALA A 201 -25.69 -15.08 6.29
C ALA A 201 -24.35 -15.83 6.49
N ALA A 202 -23.96 -16.26 7.68
CA ALA A 202 -24.82 -16.87 8.70
C ALA A 202 -24.60 -16.27 10.09
N ALA A 203 -25.71 -15.81 10.68
CA ALA A 203 -25.89 -15.78 12.12
C ALA A 203 -25.82 -17.22 12.65
N ALA A 204 -25.16 -17.40 13.80
CA ALA A 204 -25.05 -18.66 14.50
C ALA A 204 -26.46 -19.21 14.87
N PRO A 205 -26.70 -20.53 14.76
CA PRO A 205 -27.96 -21.12 15.20
C PRO A 205 -27.98 -21.25 16.72
N GLY A 206 -28.89 -20.55 17.39
CA GLY A 206 -29.11 -20.77 18.82
C GLY A 206 -29.81 -19.65 19.58
N GLN A 207 -31.05 -19.29 19.21
CA GLN A 207 -31.99 -18.74 20.19
C GLN A 207 -33.45 -18.88 19.71
N PRO A 208 -34.34 -19.51 20.49
CA PRO A 208 -35.74 -19.66 20.10
C PRO A 208 -36.50 -18.34 20.25
N ALA A 209 -37.27 -18.01 19.22
CA ALA A 209 -38.23 -16.91 19.20
C ALA A 209 -39.38 -17.18 20.19
N SER A 210 -39.62 -16.22 21.09
CA SER A 210 -40.81 -16.22 21.96
C SER A 210 -41.63 -14.96 21.72
N GLY A 211 -42.87 -15.16 21.29
CA GLY A 211 -44.00 -14.35 21.74
C GLY A 211 -44.38 -13.16 20.88
N ALA A 212 -45.28 -13.40 19.92
CA ALA A 212 -46.16 -12.38 19.38
C ALA A 212 -47.04 -11.76 20.48
N ARG A 213 -47.26 -10.43 20.40
CA ARG A 213 -48.49 -9.75 20.82
C ARG A 213 -48.57 -8.35 20.23
N THR A 214 -49.46 -8.16 19.26
CA THR A 214 -50.12 -6.87 18.97
C THR A 214 -51.14 -6.62 20.09
N PRO A 215 -51.45 -5.36 20.43
CA PRO A 215 -52.68 -4.78 19.85
C PRO A 215 -52.67 -3.26 19.58
N ALA A 216 -53.38 -2.92 18.50
CA ALA A 216 -54.34 -1.83 18.31
C ALA A 216 -53.94 -0.34 18.49
N ALA A 217 -54.36 0.41 17.47
CA ALA A 217 -54.34 1.87 17.35
C ALA A 217 -55.37 2.58 18.25
N LYS A 218 -55.07 3.85 18.57
CA LYS A 218 -56.09 4.89 18.84
C LYS A 218 -55.58 6.25 18.37
N ALA A 219 -56.31 6.85 17.44
CA ALA A 219 -56.13 8.22 16.97
C ALA A 219 -56.71 9.23 17.96
N THR A 220 -56.12 10.41 18.07
CA THR A 220 -56.83 11.68 18.29
C THR A 220 -56.00 12.84 17.73
N ALA A 221 -56.63 13.67 16.90
CA ALA A 221 -56.09 14.85 16.24
C ALA A 221 -56.40 16.14 17.02
N THR A 222 -55.61 17.20 16.77
CA THR A 222 -55.92 18.66 16.85
C THR A 222 -54.58 19.41 16.73
N GLY A 223 -54.35 20.46 15.94
CA GLY A 223 -55.06 21.27 14.95
C GLY A 223 -54.00 22.07 14.14
N THR A 224 -54.20 22.35 12.85
CA THR A 224 -54.64 23.67 12.30
C THR A 224 -53.55 24.77 12.46
N ALA A 225 -53.06 25.54 11.49
CA ALA A 225 -53.33 25.82 10.07
C ALA A 225 -52.09 26.60 9.51
N ALA A 226 -51.63 26.30 8.29
CA ALA A 226 -51.79 27.08 7.05
C ALA A 226 -50.61 28.03 6.65
N ILE A 227 -49.87 27.55 5.65
CA ILE A 227 -49.36 28.13 4.35
C ILE A 227 -50.06 29.45 3.85
N PRO A 228 -49.65 30.17 2.77
CA PRO A 228 -48.65 29.88 1.72
C PRO A 228 -47.87 31.05 1.05
N GLY A 229 -46.94 30.66 0.15
CA GLY A 229 -46.51 31.43 -1.03
C GLY A 229 -45.11 30.98 -1.45
N GLY A 230 -44.81 30.51 -2.66
CA GLY A 230 -45.47 30.54 -3.96
C GLY A 230 -44.37 30.69 -5.02
N ALA A 231 -44.66 30.24 -6.24
CA ALA A 231 -43.96 30.49 -7.52
C ALA A 231 -43.01 29.40 -8.08
N THR A 232 -43.58 28.82 -9.14
CA THR A 232 -43.17 28.01 -10.28
C THR A 232 -42.00 28.51 -11.17
N ALA A 233 -41.28 27.52 -11.71
CA ALA A 233 -40.86 27.28 -13.12
C ALA A 233 -40.07 28.35 -13.90
N THR A 234 -39.01 27.92 -14.62
CA THR A 234 -38.99 27.71 -16.10
C THR A 234 -37.56 27.50 -16.65
N THR A 235 -37.51 26.68 -17.70
CA THR A 235 -36.45 26.20 -18.62
C THR A 235 -35.35 27.15 -19.09
N ALA A 236 -34.19 26.61 -19.49
CA ALA A 236 -33.67 26.70 -20.88
C ALA A 236 -32.35 25.92 -21.09
N ALA A 237 -32.18 25.41 -22.30
CA ALA A 237 -31.07 24.62 -22.83
C ALA A 237 -30.15 25.45 -23.75
N GLY A 238 -29.01 24.86 -24.12
CA GLY A 238 -28.19 25.23 -25.29
C GLY A 238 -26.87 25.93 -24.92
N SER A 239 -25.76 25.76 -25.61
CA SER A 239 -25.36 24.93 -26.75
C SER A 239 -23.82 25.02 -26.83
N ALA A 240 -23.18 23.97 -27.34
CA ALA A 240 -21.80 24.04 -27.83
C ALA A 240 -21.69 24.93 -29.08
N PRO A 241 -20.46 25.29 -29.47
CA PRO A 241 -20.06 24.95 -30.83
C PRO A 241 -18.68 24.28 -30.92
N ALA A 242 -18.54 23.53 -32.00
CA ALA A 242 -17.34 22.86 -32.47
C ALA A 242 -16.65 23.67 -33.58
N ALA A 243 -15.47 23.15 -33.97
CA ALA A 243 -14.76 23.26 -35.26
C ALA A 243 -13.55 24.22 -35.33
N GLY A 244 -12.46 23.69 -35.89
CA GLY A 244 -11.33 24.47 -36.40
C GLY A 244 -10.01 23.71 -36.45
N ASP A 245 -9.78 22.98 -37.55
CA ASP A 245 -8.57 22.24 -37.92
C ASP A 245 -7.27 23.08 -37.91
N ASN A 246 -6.12 22.43 -37.67
CA ASN A 246 -5.00 22.42 -38.63
C ASN A 246 -3.83 21.53 -38.19
N ALA A 247 -3.41 20.67 -39.12
CA ALA A 247 -2.18 19.89 -39.09
C ALA A 247 -0.95 20.78 -39.37
N SER A 248 0.20 20.43 -38.79
CA SER A 248 1.49 20.33 -39.48
C SER A 248 2.58 19.89 -38.51
N ALA A 249 3.24 18.78 -38.84
CA ALA A 249 4.56 18.41 -38.32
C ALA A 249 5.61 19.45 -38.76
N PRO A 250 6.77 19.46 -38.08
CA PRO A 250 7.94 19.10 -38.87
C PRO A 250 8.87 18.10 -38.17
N GLU A 251 9.44 17.27 -39.01
CA GLU A 251 10.58 16.39 -38.78
C GLU A 251 11.88 17.21 -38.79
N ALA A 252 12.73 17.02 -37.77
CA ALA A 252 14.17 17.31 -37.88
C ALA A 252 14.94 16.47 -36.85
N ALA A 253 15.80 15.59 -37.38
CA ALA A 253 16.74 14.75 -36.65
C ALA A 253 17.89 15.54 -36.02
N VAL A 254 18.34 15.15 -34.81
CA VAL A 254 19.68 15.47 -34.28
C VAL A 254 20.26 14.27 -33.52
N SER A 255 21.53 14.01 -33.81
CA SER A 255 22.45 12.94 -33.36
C SER A 255 22.64 12.84 -31.82
N PRO A 256 23.08 11.68 -31.26
CA PRO A 256 23.22 11.48 -29.83
C PRO A 256 24.56 12.00 -29.32
N GLY A 257 24.53 12.99 -28.43
CA GLY A 257 25.71 13.50 -27.75
C GLY A 257 25.34 14.27 -26.49
N ASN A 258 25.91 13.82 -25.36
CA ASN A 258 25.94 14.48 -24.05
C ASN A 258 24.67 14.38 -23.18
N ALA A 259 24.59 13.28 -22.42
CA ALA A 259 23.73 13.18 -21.24
C ALA A 259 24.10 14.27 -20.23
N LYS A 260 23.25 15.29 -20.11
CA LYS A 260 23.34 16.32 -19.08
C LYS A 260 22.67 15.79 -17.82
N VAL A 261 23.48 15.53 -16.79
CA VAL A 261 23.05 15.25 -15.42
C VAL A 261 22.06 16.35 -14.99
N ILE A 262 20.79 15.97 -14.77
CA ILE A 262 19.81 16.88 -14.18
C ILE A 262 20.12 16.97 -12.69
N GLY A 263 20.42 18.20 -12.27
CA GLY A 263 21.01 18.51 -10.98
C GLY A 263 20.12 18.17 -9.79
N ALA A 264 20.79 17.83 -8.68
CA ALA A 264 20.21 17.86 -7.36
C ALA A 264 19.61 19.25 -7.10
N VAL A 265 18.30 19.31 -6.87
CA VAL A 265 17.65 20.49 -6.32
C VAL A 265 18.18 20.65 -4.90
N ALA A 266 19.10 21.60 -4.70
CA ALA A 266 19.51 22.02 -3.38
C ALA A 266 18.31 22.68 -2.68
N GLN A 267 17.58 21.90 -1.87
CA GLN A 267 16.55 22.41 -0.96
C GLN A 267 17.23 23.24 0.14
N LYS A 268 17.36 24.55 -0.10
CA LYS A 268 17.88 25.52 0.85
C LYS A 268 16.93 25.59 2.05
N GLY A 269 17.33 25.01 3.18
CA GLY A 269 16.60 25.12 4.45
C GLY A 269 16.11 23.81 5.07
N TRP A 270 16.41 22.65 4.49
CA TRP A 270 16.06 21.38 5.12
C TRP A 270 16.91 21.14 6.38
N LYS A 271 16.26 21.21 7.55
CA LYS A 271 16.82 20.68 8.79
C LYS A 271 16.39 19.21 8.91
N PRO A 272 17.32 18.25 8.89
CA PRO A 272 16.97 16.86 9.08
C PRO A 272 16.22 16.69 10.41
N PRO A 273 15.05 16.03 10.44
CA PRO A 273 14.35 15.77 11.69
C PRO A 273 15.24 14.90 12.59
N ALA A 274 15.19 15.11 13.90
CA ALA A 274 16.11 14.49 14.86
C ALA A 274 16.23 12.95 14.73
N TRP A 275 15.18 12.27 14.27
CA TRP A 275 15.19 10.83 14.02
C TRP A 275 16.14 10.40 12.89
N SER A 276 16.37 11.25 11.88
CA SER A 276 17.31 10.94 10.79
C SER A 276 18.77 10.97 11.27
N ILE A 277 19.09 11.79 12.28
CA ILE A 277 20.37 11.80 12.99
C ILE A 277 20.54 10.50 13.80
N VAL A 278 19.47 10.01 14.43
CA VAL A 278 19.47 8.72 15.13
C VAL A 278 19.71 7.57 14.15
N LEU A 279 19.10 7.61 12.96
CA LEU A 279 19.31 6.59 11.93
C LEU A 279 20.77 6.59 11.42
N THR A 280 21.38 7.77 11.22
CA THR A 280 22.81 7.86 10.84
C THR A 280 23.73 7.39 11.96
N ALA A 281 23.41 7.71 13.21
CA ALA A 281 24.17 7.29 14.38
C ALA A 281 24.14 5.76 14.58
N ILE A 282 22.99 5.11 14.38
CA ILE A 282 22.85 3.66 14.50
C ILE A 282 23.68 2.94 13.42
N VAL A 283 23.65 3.42 12.18
CA VAL A 283 24.48 2.86 11.09
C VAL A 283 25.98 3.02 11.38
N GLY A 284 26.39 4.18 11.91
CA GLY A 284 27.78 4.42 12.33
C GLY A 284 28.26 3.51 13.47
N VAL A 285 27.40 3.25 14.46
CA VAL A 285 27.72 2.39 15.61
C VAL A 285 27.84 0.92 15.17
N VAL A 286 26.97 0.43 14.29
CA VAL A 286 27.06 -0.94 13.76
C VAL A 286 28.33 -1.15 12.91
N ALA A 287 28.71 -0.16 12.09
CA ALA A 287 29.95 -0.22 11.32
C ALA A 287 31.20 -0.20 12.23
N ALA A 288 31.19 0.60 13.30
CA ALA A 288 32.28 0.65 14.28
C ALA A 288 32.41 -0.66 15.08
N LEU A 289 31.28 -1.29 15.44
CA LEU A 289 31.28 -2.60 16.12
C LEU A 289 31.77 -3.73 15.20
N ALA A 290 31.48 -3.69 13.90
CA ALA A 290 32.02 -4.66 12.94
C ALA A 290 33.55 -4.54 12.76
N LEU A 291 34.12 -3.34 12.96
CA LEU A 291 35.57 -3.10 12.93
C LEU A 291 36.29 -3.52 14.22
N LEU A 292 35.56 -3.70 15.33
CA LEU A 292 36.11 -4.08 16.65
C LEU A 292 36.05 -5.59 16.92
N LEU A 293 35.44 -6.39 16.03
CA LEU A 293 35.46 -7.84 16.14
C LEU A 293 36.80 -8.38 15.62
N PRO A 294 37.59 -9.10 16.45
CA PRO A 294 38.85 -9.69 15.99
C PRO A 294 38.56 -10.74 14.91
N ALA A 295 39.16 -10.57 13.73
CA ALA A 295 39.13 -11.54 12.67
C ALA A 295 39.63 -12.89 13.18
N ARG A 296 38.73 -13.87 13.32
CA ARG A 296 39.12 -15.26 13.55
C ARG A 296 39.90 -15.72 12.32
N ARG A 297 41.22 -15.83 12.45
CA ARG A 297 42.05 -16.47 11.43
C ARG A 297 41.59 -17.93 11.28
N PRO A 298 41.35 -18.42 10.06
CA PRO A 298 41.23 -19.85 9.84
C PRO A 298 42.60 -20.48 10.14
N THR A 299 42.63 -21.36 11.14
CA THR A 299 43.75 -22.28 11.37
C THR A 299 43.71 -23.34 10.28
N SER A 300 44.63 -23.24 9.31
CA SER A 300 44.95 -24.32 8.39
C SER A 300 45.78 -25.36 9.13
N ASP A 301 45.15 -26.40 9.66
CA ASP A 301 45.86 -27.63 10.03
C ASP A 301 45.79 -28.61 8.85
N ASN A 302 46.95 -28.80 8.25
CA ASN A 302 47.22 -29.75 7.19
C ASN A 302 48.13 -30.84 7.77
N PRO A 303 47.66 -32.08 7.98
CA PRO A 303 48.55 -33.18 8.31
C PRO A 303 48.90 -33.97 7.05
N SER A 304 50.13 -33.78 6.57
CA SER A 304 50.82 -34.73 5.71
C SER A 304 51.34 -35.92 6.55
N GLU A 305 51.44 -37.09 5.90
CA GLU A 305 52.16 -38.33 6.26
C GLU A 305 51.44 -39.40 7.12
N ARG A 306 50.96 -40.45 6.44
CA ARG A 306 51.58 -41.79 6.44
C ARG A 306 50.96 -42.68 5.35
N GLN A 307 51.70 -42.93 4.28
CA GLN A 307 51.99 -44.24 3.68
C GLN A 307 53.11 -44.09 2.64
#